data_AF-M8A4M9-F1
#
_entry.id   AF-M8A4M9-F1
#
_cell.length_a   1.000
_cell.length_b   1.000
_cell.length_c   1.000
_cell.angle_alpha   90.00
_cell.angle_beta   90.00
_cell.angle_gamma   90.00
#
_symmetry.space_group_name_H-M   'P 1'
#
loop_
_entity.id
_entity.type
_entity.pdbx_description
1 polymer ?
#
loop_
_entity_poly.entity_id
_entity_poly.type
_entity_poly.pdbx_seq_one_letter_code
_entity_poly.pdbx_strand_id
1 'polypeptide(L)'
;MRRLIKHRHMGVSAGRLLFAEVDPFHIRPFTLDDESGRWTLQHEVSVDLLPSGGNAKEMPFVAAVDPLDTNLLHLNVDRVNFSIDMSRKRMIEITAIPSDMYPPSEAATTSYLPCVLPSFLRSSTIPGDHRFTVTHFLKKELC
;
A
#
# COMPACT_ATOMS: atom_id res chain seq x y z
N MET A 1 -10.60 19.29 7.12
CA MET A 1 -9.21 18.84 6.83
C MET A 1 -9.01 17.31 6.83
N ARG A 2 -10.01 16.46 7.17
CA ARG A 2 -9.85 14.98 7.23
C ARG A 2 -9.92 14.24 5.87
N ARG A 3 -10.46 14.86 4.81
CA ARG A 3 -10.62 14.21 3.47
C ARG A 3 -9.37 14.31 2.59
N LEU A 4 -8.58 15.38 2.70
CA LEU A 4 -7.40 15.60 1.85
C LEU A 4 -6.23 14.63 2.15
N ILE A 5 -6.17 14.08 3.37
CA ILE A 5 -5.11 13.17 3.81
C ILE A 5 -5.33 11.74 3.26
N LYS A 6 -6.55 11.37 2.86
CA LYS A 6 -6.84 9.99 2.45
C LYS A 6 -6.39 9.69 1.02
N HIS A 7 -6.48 10.68 0.14
CA HIS A 7 -6.18 10.51 -1.29
C HIS A 7 -4.73 10.87 -1.64
N ARG A 8 -3.92 11.15 -0.62
CA ARG A 8 -2.52 11.56 -0.75
C ARG A 8 -1.72 10.87 0.33
N HIS A 9 -0.60 10.25 -0.02
CA HIS A 9 0.24 9.53 0.95
C HIS A 9 1.70 9.78 0.65
N MET A 10 2.49 10.03 1.71
CA MET A 10 3.96 10.03 1.62
C MET A 10 4.50 8.76 2.28
N GLY A 11 5.47 8.13 1.64
CA GLY A 11 6.15 6.95 2.15
C GLY A 11 7.59 6.89 1.66
N VAL A 12 8.35 5.91 2.16
CA VAL A 12 9.70 5.61 1.67
C VAL A 12 9.68 4.27 0.96
N SER A 13 10.23 4.22 -0.24
CA SER A 13 10.35 3.02 -1.06
C SER A 13 11.74 2.90 -1.65
N ALA A 14 12.39 1.75 -1.47
CA ALA A 14 13.77 1.52 -1.91
C ALA A 14 14.74 2.64 -1.48
N GLY A 15 14.53 3.22 -0.29
CA GLY A 15 15.35 4.31 0.25
C GLY A 15 15.03 5.71 -0.30
N ARG A 16 14.03 5.85 -1.17
CA ARG A 16 13.63 7.13 -1.78
C ARG A 16 12.28 7.59 -1.24
N LEU A 17 12.13 8.91 -1.08
CA LEU A 17 10.85 9.47 -0.66
C LEU A 17 9.87 9.47 -1.84
N LEU A 18 8.69 8.88 -1.62
CA LEU A 18 7.59 8.80 -2.58
C LEU A 18 6.38 9.57 -2.05
N PHE A 19 5.74 10.33 -2.92
CA PHE A 19 4.43 10.91 -2.71
C PHE A 19 3.47 10.33 -3.75
N ALA A 20 2.34 9.79 -3.31
CA ALA A 20 1.31 9.27 -4.20
C ALA A 20 0.03 10.05 -3.99
N GLU A 21 -0.67 10.37 -5.07
CA GLU A 21 -2.02 10.92 -5.02
C GLU A 21 -2.98 10.18 -5.95
N VAL A 22 -4.26 10.22 -5.58
CA VAL A 22 -5.37 9.64 -6.31
C VAL A 22 -6.45 10.70 -6.49
N ASP A 23 -6.91 10.85 -7.72
CA ASP A 23 -8.13 11.60 -8.04
C ASP A 23 -9.17 10.64 -8.66
N PRO A 24 -10.38 11.10 -9.01
CA PRO A 24 -11.43 10.21 -9.54
C PRO A 24 -11.04 9.44 -10.81
N PHE A 25 -10.01 9.88 -11.53
CA PHE A 25 -9.64 9.34 -12.83
C PHE A 25 -8.24 8.75 -12.85
N HIS A 26 -7.31 9.28 -12.04
CA HIS A 26 -5.90 8.93 -12.12
C HIS A 26 -5.27 8.63 -10.76
N ILE A 27 -4.27 7.75 -10.81
CA ILE A 27 -3.35 7.43 -9.73
C ILE A 27 -1.95 7.88 -10.17
N ARG A 28 -1.29 8.72 -9.36
CA ARG A 28 -0.01 9.36 -9.69
C ARG A 28 1.02 9.24 -8.56
N PRO A 29 2.10 8.47 -8.74
CA PRO A 29 3.28 8.50 -7.87
C PRO A 29 4.30 9.54 -8.35
N PHE A 30 4.92 10.18 -7.38
CA PHE A 30 6.00 11.14 -7.52
C PHE A 30 7.17 10.69 -6.64
N THR A 31 8.38 10.80 -7.14
CA THR A 31 9.61 10.57 -6.36
C THR A 31 10.30 11.90 -6.12
N LEU A 32 10.81 12.09 -4.91
CA LEU A 32 11.67 13.23 -4.62
C LEU A 32 13.05 12.96 -5.22
N ASP A 33 13.51 13.89 -6.05
CA ASP A 33 14.88 13.88 -6.54
C ASP A 33 15.81 14.49 -5.48
N ASP A 34 16.80 13.71 -5.04
CA ASP A 34 17.67 14.07 -3.91
C ASP A 34 18.59 15.26 -4.23
N GLU A 35 19.00 15.40 -5.49
CA GLU A 35 19.92 16.45 -5.94
C GLU A 35 19.21 17.80 -6.14
N SER A 36 18.06 17.78 -6.83
CA SER A 36 17.31 19.01 -7.14
C SER A 36 16.28 19.39 -6.07
N GLY A 37 15.93 18.48 -5.16
CA GLY A 37 14.87 18.66 -4.17
C GLY A 37 13.48 18.78 -4.79
N ARG A 38 13.29 18.34 -6.04
CA ARG A 38 12.02 18.47 -6.79
C ARG A 38 11.28 17.14 -6.87
N TRP A 39 9.96 17.22 -6.82
CA TRP A 39 9.09 16.08 -7.07
C TRP A 39 8.96 15.81 -8.57
N THR A 40 9.20 14.57 -8.97
CA THR A 40 9.09 14.13 -10.37
C THR A 40 8.00 13.07 -10.49
N LEU A 41 6.99 13.34 -11.32
CA LEU A 41 5.95 12.38 -11.69
C LEU A 41 6.61 11.15 -12.34
N GLN A 42 6.36 9.97 -11.79
CA GLN A 42 6.90 8.72 -12.32
C GLN A 42 5.96 8.10 -13.35
N HIS A 43 4.69 7.92 -12.97
CA HIS A 43 3.69 7.23 -13.77
C HIS A 43 2.32 7.88 -13.62
N GLU A 44 1.43 7.62 -14.58
CA GLU A 44 0.01 7.95 -14.49
C GLU A 44 -0.82 6.77 -14.99
N VAL A 45 -1.74 6.31 -14.14
CA VAL A 45 -2.59 5.13 -14.35
C VAL A 45 -4.05 5.48 -14.14
N SER A 46 -4.95 5.00 -15.01
CA SER A 46 -6.39 5.20 -14.86
C SER A 46 -6.95 4.37 -13.69
N VAL A 47 -7.87 4.96 -12.94
CA VAL A 47 -8.64 4.26 -11.89
C VAL A 47 -9.51 3.14 -12.48
N ASP A 48 -9.85 3.18 -13.77
CA ASP A 48 -10.60 2.13 -14.48
C ASP A 48 -9.90 0.76 -14.47
N LEU A 49 -8.61 0.73 -14.13
CA LEU A 49 -7.85 -0.51 -13.93
C LEU A 49 -8.37 -1.35 -12.76
N LEU A 50 -9.00 -0.72 -11.77
CA LEU A 50 -9.57 -1.43 -10.63
C LEU A 50 -10.85 -2.17 -11.08
N PRO A 51 -10.99 -3.49 -10.78
CA PRO A 51 -12.15 -4.29 -11.19
C PRO A 51 -13.39 -3.92 -10.37
N SER A 52 -13.94 -2.75 -10.71
CA SER A 52 -15.28 -2.22 -10.46
C SER A 52 -15.38 -0.85 -11.16
N GLY A 53 -15.02 -0.77 -12.45
CA GLY A 53 -15.16 0.42 -13.31
C GLY A 53 -16.61 0.81 -13.63
N GLY A 54 -17.50 0.89 -12.63
CA GLY A 54 -18.88 1.30 -12.86
C GLY A 54 -19.77 1.41 -11.63
N ASN A 55 -19.44 0.74 -10.51
CA ASN A 55 -20.32 0.69 -9.34
C ASN A 55 -19.65 1.11 -8.01
N ALA A 56 -18.34 1.38 -8.00
CA ALA A 56 -17.68 1.93 -6.82
C ALA A 56 -18.06 3.42 -6.70
N LYS A 57 -19.07 3.72 -5.89
CA LYS A 57 -19.47 5.09 -5.54
C LYS A 57 -18.35 5.83 -4.77
N GLU A 58 -17.30 5.12 -4.37
CA GLU A 58 -16.23 5.61 -3.52
C GLU A 58 -14.89 5.72 -4.27
N MET A 59 -14.26 6.88 -4.14
CA MET A 59 -12.94 7.17 -4.71
C MET A 59 -11.86 6.36 -3.98
N PRO A 60 -10.92 5.72 -4.71
CA PRO A 60 -9.81 5.03 -4.07
C PRO A 60 -8.99 5.96 -3.19
N PHE A 61 -8.36 5.38 -2.19
CA PHE A 61 -7.41 6.06 -1.34
C PHE A 61 -6.09 5.29 -1.29
N VAL A 62 -4.98 6.02 -1.15
CA VAL A 62 -3.66 5.41 -1.08
C VAL A 62 -3.52 4.79 0.29
N ALA A 63 -3.49 3.47 0.33
CA ALA A 63 -3.24 2.74 1.54
C ALA A 63 -1.77 2.91 1.91
N ALA A 64 -0.87 2.48 1.03
CA ALA A 64 0.55 2.53 1.29
C ALA A 64 1.36 2.52 -0.01
N VAL A 65 2.62 2.91 0.14
CA VAL A 65 3.67 2.72 -0.84
C VAL A 65 4.40 1.42 -0.48
N ASP A 66 4.70 0.59 -1.48
CA ASP A 66 5.50 -0.61 -1.22
C ASP A 66 6.92 -0.21 -0.75
N PRO A 67 7.43 -0.77 0.36
CA PRO A 67 8.71 -0.36 0.91
C PRO A 67 9.92 -0.74 0.04
N LEU A 68 9.77 -1.67 -0.91
CA LEU A 68 10.86 -2.26 -1.69
C LEU A 68 10.77 -1.97 -3.19
N ASP A 69 9.57 -1.81 -3.75
CA ASP A 69 9.33 -1.53 -5.17
C ASP A 69 8.63 -0.18 -5.35
N THR A 70 9.36 0.80 -5.91
CA THR A 70 8.85 2.16 -6.15
C THR A 70 7.71 2.21 -7.15
N ASN A 71 7.51 1.15 -7.94
CA ASN A 71 6.43 1.07 -8.92
C ASN A 71 5.17 0.43 -8.34
N LEU A 72 5.21 -0.08 -7.11
CA LEU A 72 4.07 -0.77 -6.49
C LEU A 72 3.36 0.14 -5.49
N LEU A 73 2.06 0.35 -5.74
CA LEU A 73 1.17 1.08 -4.84
C LEU A 73 0.05 0.18 -4.35
N HIS A 74 -0.32 0.37 -3.08
CA HIS A 74 -1.44 -0.32 -2.47
C HIS A 74 -2.56 0.68 -2.24
N LEU A 75 -3.72 0.41 -2.83
CA LEU A 75 -4.91 1.23 -2.74
C LEU A 75 -5.99 0.49 -1.97
N ASN A 76 -6.92 1.26 -1.43
CA ASN A 76 -8.14 0.72 -0.86
C ASN A 76 -9.35 1.38 -1.52
N VAL A 77 -10.38 0.57 -1.75
CA VAL A 77 -11.74 1.03 -2.09
C VAL A 77 -12.68 0.26 -1.18
N ASP A 78 -13.45 0.99 -0.36
CA ASP A 78 -14.32 0.39 0.66
C ASP A 78 -13.57 -0.65 1.53
N ARG A 79 -13.92 -1.94 1.41
CA ARG A 79 -13.32 -3.07 2.13
C ARG A 79 -12.47 -3.96 1.22
N VAL A 80 -11.83 -3.39 0.20
CA VAL A 80 -10.99 -4.13 -0.73
C VAL A 80 -9.65 -3.41 -0.91
N ASN A 81 -8.56 -4.15 -0.68
CA ASN A 81 -7.21 -3.72 -1.01
C ASN A 81 -6.86 -4.13 -2.44
N PHE A 82 -6.16 -3.26 -3.15
CA PHE A 82 -5.63 -3.49 -4.49
C PHE A 82 -4.14 -3.18 -4.49
N SER A 83 -3.35 -4.05 -5.11
CA SER A 83 -1.94 -3.78 -5.38
C SER A 83 -1.78 -3.51 -6.88
N ILE A 84 -1.19 -2.37 -7.24
CA ILE A 84 -1.05 -1.91 -8.63
C ILE A 84 0.43 -1.74 -8.97
N ASP A 85 0.86 -2.45 -10.01
CA ASP A 85 2.12 -2.18 -10.69
C ASP A 85 1.91 -0.99 -11.63
N MET A 86 2.40 0.17 -11.19
CA MET A 86 2.27 1.45 -11.86
C MET A 86 3.06 1.48 -13.17
N SER A 87 4.19 0.77 -13.23
CA SER A 87 5.05 0.73 -14.42
C SER A 87 4.42 -0.07 -15.55
N ARG A 88 3.79 -1.21 -15.22
CA ARG A 88 3.10 -2.09 -16.18
C ARG A 88 1.62 -1.74 -16.34
N LYS A 89 1.14 -0.74 -15.60
CA LYS A 89 -0.26 -0.27 -15.58
C LYS A 89 -1.23 -1.43 -15.38
N ARG A 90 -0.92 -2.32 -14.43
CA ARG A 90 -1.73 -3.51 -14.15
C ARG A 90 -1.95 -3.72 -12.66
N MET A 91 -3.14 -4.18 -12.32
CA MET A 91 -3.43 -4.69 -10.99
C MET A 91 -2.79 -6.08 -10.85
N ILE A 92 -2.09 -6.31 -9.74
CA ILE A 92 -1.37 -7.57 -9.48
C ILE A 92 -2.02 -8.39 -8.36
N GLU A 93 -2.76 -7.75 -7.46
CA GLU A 93 -3.39 -8.41 -6.32
C GLU A 93 -4.68 -7.71 -5.91
N ILE A 94 -5.65 -8.49 -5.42
CA ILE A 94 -6.90 -8.03 -4.80
C ILE A 94 -7.12 -8.85 -3.54
N THR A 95 -7.38 -8.17 -2.43
CA THR A 95 -7.64 -8.83 -1.14
C THR A 95 -8.81 -8.15 -0.43
N ALA A 96 -9.84 -8.92 -0.11
CA ALA A 96 -10.97 -8.44 0.68
C ALA A 96 -10.56 -8.25 2.16
N ILE A 97 -11.03 -7.15 2.75
CA ILE A 97 -10.84 -6.85 4.17
C ILE A 97 -11.95 -7.54 4.96
N PRO A 98 -11.63 -8.38 5.96
CA PRO A 98 -12.60 -9.04 6.82
C PRO A 98 -13.61 -8.06 7.44
N SER A 99 -14.87 -8.50 7.57
CA SER A 99 -15.97 -7.66 8.06
C SER A 99 -15.85 -7.28 9.55
N ASP A 100 -15.08 -8.05 10.32
CA ASP A 100 -14.79 -7.83 11.74
C ASP A 100 -13.68 -6.79 11.97
N MET A 101 -12.99 -6.34 10.92
CA MET A 101 -12.04 -5.24 10.98
C MET A 101 -12.72 -3.91 10.64
N TYR A 102 -12.28 -2.82 11.29
CA TYR A 102 -12.71 -1.47 10.92
C TYR A 102 -12.28 -1.17 9.48
N PRO A 103 -13.16 -0.59 8.64
CA PRO A 103 -12.77 -0.23 7.29
C PRO A 103 -11.65 0.82 7.37
N PRO A 104 -10.67 0.78 6.48
CA PRO A 104 -9.54 1.72 6.52
C PRO A 104 -9.98 3.19 6.41
N SER A 105 -11.20 3.45 5.93
CA SER A 105 -11.80 4.77 5.84
C SER A 105 -12.18 5.36 7.21
N GLU A 106 -12.36 4.56 8.26
CA GLU A 106 -12.77 5.00 9.60
C GLU A 106 -11.61 5.10 10.59
N ALA A 107 -10.58 4.28 10.43
CA ALA A 107 -9.39 4.33 11.27
C ALA A 107 -8.40 5.36 10.72
N ALA A 108 -7.94 6.29 11.55
CA ALA A 108 -6.84 7.21 11.21
C ALA A 108 -5.48 6.51 11.02
N THR A 109 -5.45 5.18 11.16
CA THR A 109 -4.27 4.34 10.96
C THR A 109 -4.24 3.87 9.52
N THR A 110 -3.25 4.42 8.82
CA THR A 110 -2.62 3.90 7.61
C THR A 110 -2.70 2.38 7.53
N SER A 111 -3.47 1.90 6.57
CA SER A 111 -3.16 0.73 5.73
C SER A 111 -2.57 -0.51 6.38
N TYR A 112 -3.38 -1.56 6.39
CA TYR A 112 -2.87 -2.92 6.48
C TYR A 112 -2.21 -3.28 5.15
N LEU A 113 -0.91 -3.05 5.03
CA LEU A 113 -0.14 -3.83 4.07
C LEU A 113 -0.10 -5.26 4.58
N PRO A 114 -0.55 -6.28 3.82
CA PRO A 114 -0.12 -7.64 4.06
C PRO A 114 1.37 -7.70 3.70
N CYS A 115 2.23 -7.17 4.56
CA CYS A 115 3.66 -7.33 4.42
C CYS A 115 3.97 -8.79 4.77
N VAL A 116 3.96 -9.65 3.76
CA VAL A 116 4.69 -10.90 3.84
C VAL A 116 6.15 -10.50 3.99
N LEU A 117 6.68 -10.63 5.19
CA LEU A 117 8.09 -10.40 5.48
C LEU A 117 8.91 -11.15 4.43
N PRO A 118 9.75 -10.45 3.63
CA PRO A 118 10.72 -11.09 2.77
C PRO A 118 11.43 -12.21 3.53
N SER A 119 11.67 -13.35 2.86
CA SER A 119 12.24 -14.53 3.50
C SER A 119 13.55 -14.24 4.25
N PHE A 120 14.34 -13.27 3.78
CA PHE A 120 15.56 -12.81 4.44
C PHE A 120 15.32 -12.08 5.78
N LEU A 121 14.19 -11.36 5.93
CA LEU A 121 13.79 -10.74 7.19
C LEU A 121 13.22 -11.75 8.20
N ARG A 122 12.73 -12.90 7.73
CA ARG A 122 12.33 -13.99 8.62
C ARG A 122 13.52 -14.58 9.37
N SER A 123 14.71 -14.54 8.75
CA SER A 123 15.97 -15.00 9.34
C SER A 123 16.76 -13.92 10.07
N SER A 124 16.40 -12.64 9.92
CA SER A 124 17.12 -11.57 10.59
C SER A 124 16.64 -11.42 12.02
N THR A 125 17.58 -11.26 12.95
CA THR A 125 17.23 -10.95 14.34
C THR A 125 16.91 -9.47 14.41
N ILE A 126 15.68 -9.13 14.78
CA ILE A 126 15.29 -7.73 15.03
C ILE A 126 16.14 -7.24 16.21
N PRO A 127 16.90 -6.15 16.07
CA PRO A 127 17.71 -5.63 17.17
C PRO A 127 16.82 -5.24 18.34
N GLY A 128 16.96 -5.96 19.45
CA GLY A 128 16.22 -5.77 20.67
C GLY A 128 16.80 -6.68 21.74
N ASP A 129 17.61 -6.11 22.62
CA ASP A 129 17.95 -6.77 23.87
C ASP A 129 16.66 -6.87 24.69
N HIS A 130 15.99 -8.02 24.59
CA HIS A 130 15.34 -8.77 25.67
C HIS A 130 14.59 -9.94 25.03
N ARG A 131 14.84 -11.13 25.57
CA ARG A 131 14.25 -12.40 25.17
C ARG A 131 12.72 -12.33 25.16
N PHE A 132 12.13 -12.11 23.99
CA PHE A 132 10.78 -12.56 23.73
C PHE A 132 10.87 -13.96 23.15
N THR A 133 10.48 -14.94 23.96
CA THR A 133 10.21 -16.29 23.47
C THR A 133 9.07 -16.18 22.46
N VAL A 134 9.40 -16.19 21.16
CA VAL A 134 8.40 -16.35 20.11
C VAL A 134 7.82 -17.75 20.28
N THR A 135 6.70 -17.82 20.99
CA THR A 135 5.90 -19.04 21.05
C THR A 135 5.34 -19.24 19.64
N HIS A 136 5.80 -20.32 19.00
CA HIS A 136 5.35 -20.87 17.73
C HIS A 136 3.97 -20.38 17.24
N PHE A 137 3.94 -19.69 16.10
CA PHE A 137 2.84 -19.80 15.15
C PHE A 137 3.31 -20.58 13.93
N LEU A 138 3.52 -21.88 14.16
CA LEU A 138 3.36 -22.93 13.16
C LEU A 138 2.51 -24.03 13.81
N LYS A 139 1.21 -24.02 13.51
CA LYS A 139 0.40 -25.23 13.41
C LYS A 139 -0.37 -25.08 12.10
N LYS A 140 0.19 -25.63 11.02
CA LYS A 140 0.05 -27.02 10.54
C LYS A 140 -1.12 -27.10 9.57
N GLU A 141 -0.80 -27.53 8.36
CA GLU A 141 -1.72 -28.15 7.41
C GLU A 141 -2.43 -29.38 8.01
N LEU A 142 -3.45 -29.83 7.25
CA LEU A 142 -4.26 -31.06 7.30
C LEU A 142 -5.62 -30.91 8.01
N CYS A 143 -6.70 -30.70 7.25
CA CYS A 143 -7.39 -31.73 6.47
C CYS A 143 -8.28 -31.08 5.40
#